data_AF-W0ZCI6-F1
#
_entry.id   AF-W0ZCI6-F1
#
_cell.length_a   1.000
_cell.length_b   1.000
_cell.length_c   1.000
_cell.angle_alpha   90.00
_cell.angle_beta   90.00
_cell.angle_gamma   90.00
#
_symmetry.space_group_name_H-M   'P 1'
#
loop_
_entity.id
_entity.type
_entity.pdbx_description
1 polymer ?
#
loop_
_entity_poly.entity_id
_entity_poly.type
_entity_poly.pdbx_seq_one_letter_code
_entity_poly.pdbx_strand_id
1 'polypeptide(L)' 'MIDGVFLSHVLVWSIGALTAVGAVLTAGAFWSMGRSGYRKD' A
#
# COMPACT_ATOMS: atom_id res chain seq x y z
N MET A 1 -16.94 -12.19 24.80
CA MET A 1 -17.43 -11.80 23.46
C MET A 1 -16.54 -10.66 22.98
N ILE A 2 -15.91 -10.79 21.81
CA ILE A 2 -15.16 -9.68 21.21
C ILE A 2 -16.19 -8.65 20.74
N ASP A 3 -15.98 -7.38 21.10
CA ASP A 3 -16.87 -6.29 20.71
C ASP A 3 -16.83 -6.08 19.19
N GLY A 4 -18.02 -6.10 18.56
CA GLY A 4 -18.14 -6.01 17.10
C GLY A 4 -17.72 -4.65 16.54
N VAL A 5 -17.91 -3.57 17.31
CA VAL A 5 -17.49 -2.22 16.93
C VAL A 5 -15.96 -2.14 16.92
N PHE A 6 -15.30 -2.62 17.96
CA PHE A 6 -13.85 -2.72 18.05
C PHE A 6 -13.27 -3.55 16.91
N LEU A 7 -13.82 -4.74 16.64
CA LEU A 7 -13.35 -5.60 15.56
C LEU A 7 -13.50 -4.92 14.18
N SER A 8 -14.59 -4.21 13.95
CA SER A 8 -14.83 -3.47 12.71
C SER A 8 -13.78 -2.37 12.50
N HIS A 9 -13.41 -1.64 13.56
CA HIS A 9 -12.35 -0.63 13.49
C HIS A 9 -11.00 -1.25 13.17
N VAL A 10 -10.64 -2.35 13.86
CA VAL A 10 -9.38 -3.05 13.61
C VAL A 10 -9.28 -3.50 12.15
N LEU A 11 -10.36 -4.06 11.58
CA LEU A 11 -10.40 -4.46 10.18
C LEU A 11 -10.25 -3.26 9.23
N VAL A 12 -10.99 -2.17 9.45
CA VAL A 12 -10.90 -0.97 8.61
C VAL A 12 -9.48 -0.39 8.61
N TRP A 13 -8.86 -0.27 9.78
CA TRP A 13 -7.48 0.22 9.89
C TRP A 13 -6.46 -0.73 9.26
N SER A 14 -6.64 -2.03 9.42
CA SER A 14 -5.75 -3.05 8.84
C SER A 14 -5.80 -3.01 7.31
N ILE A 15 -7.00 -2.97 6.74
CA ILE A 15 -7.21 -2.87 5.30
C ILE A 15 -6.62 -1.54 4.80
N GLY A 16 -6.95 -0.43 5.46
CA GLY A 16 -6.42 0.89 5.11
C GLY A 16 -4.89 0.94 5.10
N ALA A 17 -4.23 0.33 6.10
CA ALA A 17 -2.78 0.24 6.16
C ALA A 17 -2.20 -0.58 5.00
N LEU A 18 -2.77 -1.75 4.71
CA LEU A 18 -2.32 -2.59 3.59
C LEU A 18 -2.51 -1.88 2.25
N THR A 19 -3.65 -1.21 2.06
CA THR A 19 -3.92 -0.42 0.85
C THR A 19 -2.93 0.73 0.70
N ALA A 20 -2.64 1.48 1.77
CA ALA A 20 -1.69 2.59 1.73
C ALA A 20 -0.27 2.12 1.40
N VAL A 21 0.20 1.03 2.04
CA VAL A 21 1.51 0.43 1.74
C VAL A 21 1.57 -0.05 0.29
N GLY A 22 0.55 -0.78 -0.17
CA GLY A 22 0.49 -1.25 -1.55
C GLY A 22 0.51 -0.11 -2.56
N ALA A 23 -0.23 0.98 -2.30
CA ALA A 23 -0.25 2.15 -3.16
C ALA A 23 1.12 2.84 -3.25
N VAL A 24 1.80 3.04 -2.11
CA VAL A 24 3.14 3.66 -2.07
C VAL A 24 4.17 2.80 -2.80
N LEU A 25 4.19 1.49 -2.55
CA LEU A 25 5.14 0.59 -3.21
C LEU A 25 4.89 0.51 -4.71
N THR A 26 3.63 0.43 -5.13
CA THR A 26 3.26 0.38 -6.56
C THR A 26 3.64 1.68 -7.27
N ALA A 27 3.30 2.83 -6.68
CA ALA A 27 3.69 4.14 -7.22
C ALA A 27 5.22 4.28 -7.29
N GLY A 28 5.93 3.87 -6.23
CA GLY A 28 7.39 3.87 -6.19
C GLY A 28 8.02 2.97 -7.24
N ALA A 29 7.44 1.80 -7.51
CA ALA A 29 7.90 0.89 -8.56
C ALA A 29 7.76 1.51 -9.94
N PHE A 30 6.60 2.11 -10.26
CA PHE A 30 6.41 2.82 -11.52
C PHE A 30 7.33 4.03 -11.66
N TRP A 31 7.52 4.79 -10.59
CA TRP A 31 8.46 5.90 -10.57
C TRP A 31 9.90 5.44 -10.84
N SER A 32 10.33 4.36 -10.17
CA SER A 32 11.64 3.76 -10.36
C SER A 32 11.84 3.26 -11.79
N MET A 33 10.84 2.56 -12.35
CA MET A 33 10.84 2.11 -13.74
C MET A 33 10.93 3.28 -14.74
N GLY A 34 10.18 4.35 -14.50
CA GLY A 34 10.25 5.56 -15.31
C GLY A 34 11.62 6.24 -15.28
N ARG A 35 12.28 6.29 -14.11
CA ARG A 35 13.66 6.81 -13.99
C ARG A 35 14.72 5.84 -14.50
N SER A 36 14.45 4.55 -14.47
CA SER A 36 15.30 3.51 -15.05
C SER A 36 15.25 3.49 -16.59
N GLY A 37 14.32 4.24 -17.19
CA GLY A 37 14.14 4.36 -18.62
C GLY A 37 15.40 4.81 -19.36
N TYR A 38 16.03 3.82 -20.02
CA TYR A 38 16.91 3.95 -21.17
C TYR A 38 18.32 4.50 -20.93
N ARG A 39 19.10 3.84 -20.06
CA ARG A 39 20.55 3.85 -20.27
C ARG A 39 20.87 2.83 -21.37
N LYS A 40 21.53 3.33 -22.41
CA LYS A 40 21.94 2.60 -23.63
C LYS A 40 23.41 2.17 -23.54
N ASP A 41 23.99 2.28 -22.35
CA ASP A 41 25.34 1.79 -22.08
C ASP A 41 25.40 0.26 -22.15
#